data_AF-A0A7V6DD70-F1
#
_entry.id   AF-A0A7V6DD70-F1
#
_cell.length_a   1.000
_cell.length_b   1.000
_cell.length_c   1.000
_cell.angle_alpha   90.00
_cell.angle_beta   90.00
_cell.angle_gamma   90.00
#
_symmetry.space_group_name_H-M   'P 1'
#
loop_
_entity.id
_entity.type
_entity.pdbx_description
1 polymer ?
#
loop_
_entity_poly.entity_id
_entity_poly.type
_entity_poly.pdbx_seq_one_letter_code
_entity_poly.pdbx_strand_id
1 'polypeptide(L)'
;MVTLQNRALRVDLVPALGGRIVRILPTGKERNLLTDAGSTPEAPADGGYEEYALREYRGLGWREAFTVRAASSTQVLLELQLPNGLEVLRTVSLLGDSAQVVVETAYRNRGEAPLSVSPRSHPEFAYGEGARYQWRSLSGARSEQAVLDFGYLELAGENLPDGEITLQERGMPTLRLRFPKEAVEQVYLNWYAPARRANIELFLPEKELKPGETVTLRWEIVMQ
;
A
#
# COMPACT_ATOMS: atom_id res chain seq x y z
N MET A 1 3.99 -15.80 -9.75
CA MET A 1 4.77 -14.76 -9.05
C MET A 1 5.43 -13.89 -10.11
N VAL A 2 5.53 -12.58 -9.88
CA VAL A 2 6.29 -11.64 -10.71
C VAL A 2 7.35 -11.01 -9.82
N THR A 3 8.58 -10.89 -10.31
CA THR A 3 9.67 -10.26 -9.57
C THR A 3 10.14 -9.04 -10.35
N LEU A 4 10.17 -7.91 -9.67
CA LEU A 4 10.84 -6.69 -10.12
C LEU A 4 12.17 -6.57 -9.41
N GLN A 5 13.20 -6.09 -10.10
CA GLN A 5 14.52 -5.86 -9.55
C GLN A 5 15.23 -4.71 -10.27
N ASN A 6 15.88 -3.85 -9.49
CA ASN A 6 16.89 -2.90 -9.95
C ASN A 6 18.17 -3.07 -9.11
N ARG A 7 19.11 -2.12 -9.17
CA ARG A 7 20.34 -2.21 -8.37
C ARG A 7 20.10 -2.16 -6.87
N ALA A 8 19.03 -1.52 -6.40
CA ALA A 8 18.80 -1.23 -4.99
C ALA A 8 17.76 -2.14 -4.34
N LEU A 9 16.84 -2.71 -5.11
CA LEU A 9 15.68 -3.44 -4.60
C LEU A 9 15.36 -4.67 -5.45
N ARG A 10 14.79 -5.66 -4.77
CA ARG A 10 13.95 -6.70 -5.34
C ARG A 10 12.56 -6.63 -4.73
N VAL A 11 11.53 -6.71 -5.57
CA VAL A 11 10.12 -6.70 -5.16
C VAL A 11 9.43 -7.92 -5.75
N ASP A 12 8.83 -8.75 -4.89
CA ASP A 12 8.09 -9.94 -5.33
C ASP A 12 6.58 -9.70 -5.18
N LEU A 13 5.84 -9.98 -6.26
CA LEU A 13 4.40 -9.84 -6.35
C LEU A 13 3.71 -11.17 -6.66
N VAL A 14 2.51 -11.36 -6.13
CA VAL A 14 1.67 -12.53 -6.39
C VAL A 14 0.33 -12.11 -6.98
N PRO A 15 0.20 -12.06 -8.33
CA PRO A 15 -1.04 -11.66 -9.00
C PRO A 15 -2.27 -12.44 -8.56
N ALA A 16 -2.11 -13.76 -8.33
CA ALA A 16 -3.19 -14.65 -7.90
C ALA A 16 -3.70 -14.40 -6.46
N LEU A 17 -3.04 -13.55 -5.68
CA LEU A 17 -3.41 -13.20 -4.30
C LEU A 17 -3.75 -11.71 -4.19
N GLY A 18 -4.69 -11.21 -5.02
CA GLY A 18 -5.08 -9.79 -5.00
C GLY A 18 -4.03 -8.83 -5.60
N GLY A 19 -3.09 -9.33 -6.41
CA GLY A 19 -1.99 -8.49 -6.91
C GLY A 19 -1.02 -8.02 -5.81
N ARG A 20 -0.95 -8.77 -4.71
CA ARG A 20 -0.19 -8.45 -3.50
C ARG A 20 1.31 -8.32 -3.74
N ILE A 21 1.93 -7.33 -3.11
CA ILE A 21 3.39 -7.29 -2.97
C ILE A 21 3.72 -8.06 -1.68
N VAL A 22 4.40 -9.18 -1.80
CA VAL A 22 4.72 -10.04 -0.65
C VAL A 22 6.10 -9.76 -0.09
N ARG A 23 7.01 -9.22 -0.92
CA ARG A 23 8.35 -8.85 -0.47
C ARG A 23 8.84 -7.56 -1.06
N ILE A 24 9.50 -6.75 -0.23
CA ILE A 24 10.38 -5.65 -0.66
C ILE A 24 11.72 -5.89 0.04
N LEU A 25 12.75 -6.19 -0.75
CA LEU A 25 14.07 -6.61 -0.29
C LEU A 25 15.12 -5.60 -0.77
N PRO A 26 15.77 -4.85 0.14
CA PRO A 26 16.95 -4.07 -0.20
C PRO A 26 18.10 -4.96 -0.67
N THR A 27 18.78 -4.59 -1.75
CA THR A 27 19.91 -5.35 -2.30
C THR A 27 21.01 -5.49 -1.24
N GLY A 28 21.54 -6.70 -1.08
CA GLY A 28 22.54 -7.03 -0.06
C GLY A 28 21.97 -7.20 1.35
N LYS A 29 20.65 -7.16 1.53
CA LYS A 29 19.95 -7.51 2.75
C LYS A 29 19.01 -8.69 2.49
N GLU A 30 18.90 -9.59 3.46
CA GLU A 30 18.00 -10.74 3.37
C GLU A 30 16.63 -10.48 4.01
N ARG A 31 16.48 -9.32 4.67
CA ARG A 31 15.30 -9.01 5.45
C ARG A 31 14.21 -8.37 4.59
N ASN A 32 13.03 -8.99 4.58
CA ASN A 32 11.81 -8.42 4.03
C ASN A 32 11.38 -7.19 4.84
N LEU A 33 11.01 -6.12 4.16
CA LEU A 33 10.46 -4.92 4.78
C LEU A 33 8.96 -5.03 5.03
N LEU A 34 8.29 -5.96 4.38
CA LEU A 34 6.90 -6.29 4.64
C LEU A 34 6.79 -7.50 5.56
N THR A 35 5.66 -7.64 6.24
CA THR A 35 5.37 -8.86 7.02
C THR A 35 5.11 -10.05 6.10
N ASP A 36 5.40 -11.24 6.60
CA ASP A 36 5.02 -12.49 5.95
C ASP A 36 3.58 -12.86 6.31
N ALA A 37 2.93 -13.71 5.50
CA ALA A 37 1.56 -14.17 5.77
C ALA A 37 1.39 -14.99 7.05
N GLY A 38 2.50 -15.44 7.65
CA GLY A 38 2.49 -16.24 8.88
C GLY A 38 1.67 -17.53 8.73
N SER A 39 0.97 -17.88 9.81
CA SER A 39 0.12 -19.07 9.91
C SER A 39 -1.32 -18.72 10.26
N THR A 40 -1.80 -17.55 9.84
CA THR A 40 -3.18 -17.11 10.09
C THR A 40 -4.17 -17.91 9.24
N PRO A 41 -5.46 -17.96 9.61
CA PRO A 41 -6.49 -18.63 8.80
C PRO A 41 -6.58 -18.10 7.35
N GLU A 42 -6.13 -16.87 7.14
CA GLU A 42 -6.15 -16.20 5.84
C GLU A 42 -4.89 -16.43 5.00
N ALA A 43 -3.86 -17.05 5.57
CA ALA A 43 -2.67 -17.43 4.81
C ALA A 43 -3.06 -18.27 3.57
N PRO A 44 -2.43 -18.03 2.40
CA PRO A 44 -1.30 -17.13 2.17
C PRO A 44 -1.70 -15.67 1.84
N ALA A 45 -2.96 -15.30 1.99
CA ALA A 45 -3.50 -13.97 1.65
C ALA A 45 -3.51 -13.00 2.86
N ASP A 46 -2.49 -13.10 3.72
CA ASP A 46 -2.29 -12.22 4.88
C ASP A 46 -0.89 -11.58 4.81
N GLY A 47 -0.69 -10.45 5.46
CA GLY A 47 0.58 -9.71 5.46
C GLY A 47 0.99 -9.13 4.09
N GLY A 48 2.12 -8.44 4.01
CA GLY A 48 2.54 -7.81 2.75
C GLY A 48 1.79 -6.50 2.43
N TYR A 49 1.68 -6.18 1.15
CA TYR A 49 0.87 -5.08 0.64
C TYR A 49 -0.43 -5.58 0.05
N GLU A 50 -1.54 -5.11 0.60
CA GLU A 50 -2.88 -5.32 0.08
C GLU A 50 -3.52 -4.01 -0.35
N GLU A 51 -4.57 -4.09 -1.15
CA GLU A 51 -5.35 -2.92 -1.52
C GLU A 51 -6.77 -3.34 -1.92
N TYR A 52 -7.74 -2.51 -1.56
CA TYR A 52 -9.17 -2.77 -1.73
C TYR A 52 -9.80 -1.67 -2.59
N ALA A 53 -10.87 -2.01 -3.30
CA ALA A 53 -11.66 -1.05 -4.07
C ALA A 53 -12.69 -0.29 -3.22
N LEU A 54 -12.99 -0.82 -2.04
CA LEU A 54 -13.96 -0.28 -1.09
C LEU A 54 -13.31 -0.03 0.28
N ARG A 55 -14.00 0.73 1.13
CA ARG A 55 -13.50 1.14 2.45
C ARG A 55 -13.37 -0.04 3.40
N GLU A 56 -14.28 -1.00 3.29
CA GLU A 56 -14.39 -2.15 4.17
C GLU A 56 -13.10 -2.95 4.16
N TYR A 57 -12.69 -3.36 5.36
CA TYR A 57 -11.53 -4.23 5.51
C TYR A 57 -11.75 -5.51 4.71
N ARG A 58 -10.77 -5.86 3.88
CA ARG A 58 -10.80 -7.09 3.08
C ARG A 58 -11.99 -7.15 2.11
N GLY A 59 -12.42 -5.98 1.62
CA GLY A 59 -13.47 -5.82 0.61
C GLY A 59 -13.04 -6.24 -0.81
N LEU A 60 -13.83 -5.84 -1.80
CA LEU A 60 -13.61 -6.17 -3.21
C LEU A 60 -12.20 -5.81 -3.70
N GLY A 61 -11.57 -6.71 -4.45
CA GLY A 61 -10.22 -6.55 -4.99
C GLY A 61 -9.09 -7.07 -4.07
N TRP A 62 -9.42 -7.48 -2.84
CA TRP A 62 -8.44 -7.97 -1.86
C TRP A 62 -7.81 -9.32 -2.23
N ARG A 63 -8.59 -10.26 -2.79
CA ARG A 63 -8.15 -11.66 -3.03
C ARG A 63 -8.26 -12.10 -4.47
N GLU A 64 -9.04 -11.39 -5.26
CA GLU A 64 -9.32 -11.71 -6.64
C GLU A 64 -8.02 -11.73 -7.45
N ALA A 65 -7.89 -12.72 -8.32
CA ALA A 65 -6.68 -12.90 -9.10
C ALA A 65 -6.56 -11.82 -10.17
N PHE A 66 -5.43 -11.13 -10.17
CA PHE A 66 -5.07 -10.21 -11.25
C PHE A 66 -4.42 -10.98 -12.41
N THR A 67 -4.70 -10.53 -13.62
CA THR A 67 -3.99 -10.92 -14.85
C THR A 67 -2.79 -9.99 -15.05
N VAL A 68 -1.63 -10.54 -15.38
CA VAL A 68 -0.45 -9.75 -15.78
C VAL A 68 -0.63 -9.33 -17.23
N ARG A 69 -0.70 -8.02 -17.49
CA ARG A 69 -0.86 -7.46 -18.85
C ARG A 69 0.46 -7.11 -19.50
N ALA A 70 1.41 -6.63 -18.71
CA ALA A 70 2.77 -6.35 -19.13
C ALA A 70 3.71 -6.49 -17.94
N ALA A 71 4.94 -6.92 -18.19
CA ALA A 71 5.98 -6.99 -17.17
C ALA A 71 7.36 -6.74 -17.79
N SER A 72 8.22 -6.12 -17.02
CA SER A 72 9.64 -5.95 -17.27
C SER A 72 10.41 -6.24 -15.98
N SER A 73 11.73 -6.06 -15.98
CA SER A 73 12.51 -6.18 -14.75
C SER A 73 12.16 -5.11 -13.71
N THR A 74 11.60 -3.95 -14.08
CA THR A 74 11.37 -2.85 -13.13
C THR A 74 9.92 -2.40 -13.04
N GLN A 75 9.01 -3.01 -13.80
CA GLN A 75 7.60 -2.63 -13.78
C GLN A 75 6.70 -3.82 -14.11
N VAL A 76 5.52 -3.88 -13.48
CA VAL A 76 4.44 -4.77 -13.87
C VAL A 76 3.12 -3.99 -13.93
N LEU A 77 2.32 -4.28 -14.95
CA LEU A 77 0.92 -3.86 -15.07
C LEU A 77 0.02 -5.07 -14.82
N LEU A 78 -0.83 -4.95 -13.82
CA LEU A 78 -1.82 -5.93 -13.39
C LEU A 78 -3.23 -5.41 -13.74
N GLU A 79 -4.10 -6.31 -14.17
CA GLU A 79 -5.51 -6.02 -14.46
C GLU A 79 -6.42 -6.99 -13.70
N LEU A 80 -7.48 -6.47 -13.09
CA LEU A 80 -8.57 -7.23 -12.51
C LEU A 80 -9.89 -6.66 -13.03
N GLN A 81 -10.80 -7.53 -13.45
CA GLN A 81 -12.17 -7.19 -13.80
C GLN A 81 -13.09 -7.81 -12.76
N LEU A 82 -13.87 -6.98 -12.05
CA LEU A 82 -14.80 -7.42 -11.03
C LEU A 82 -16.21 -7.65 -11.62
N PRO A 83 -17.02 -8.57 -11.04
CA PRO A 83 -18.36 -8.88 -11.56
C PRO A 83 -19.33 -7.70 -11.61
N ASN A 84 -19.11 -6.66 -10.80
CA ASN A 84 -19.93 -5.45 -10.78
C ASN A 84 -19.58 -4.44 -11.89
N GLY A 85 -18.63 -4.77 -12.77
CA GLY A 85 -18.18 -3.90 -13.86
C GLY A 85 -17.05 -2.94 -13.47
N LEU A 86 -16.46 -3.08 -12.28
CA LEU A 86 -15.27 -2.31 -11.91
C LEU A 86 -14.00 -2.96 -12.49
N GLU A 87 -13.26 -2.19 -13.28
CA GLU A 87 -11.92 -2.51 -13.75
C GLU A 87 -10.88 -1.93 -12.79
N VAL A 88 -9.88 -2.72 -12.42
CA VAL A 88 -8.75 -2.30 -11.60
C VAL A 88 -7.47 -2.51 -12.38
N LEU A 89 -6.75 -1.43 -12.67
CA LEU A 89 -5.43 -1.45 -13.30
C LEU A 89 -4.39 -1.01 -12.29
N ARG A 90 -3.50 -1.92 -11.87
CA ARG A 90 -2.43 -1.62 -10.92
C ARG A 90 -1.08 -1.70 -11.59
N THR A 91 -0.33 -0.61 -11.53
CA THR A 91 1.07 -0.56 -11.94
C THR A 91 1.95 -0.53 -10.70
N VAL A 92 2.92 -1.46 -10.63
CA VAL A 92 3.98 -1.43 -9.63
C VAL A 92 5.31 -1.22 -10.34
N SER A 93 6.08 -0.22 -9.91
CA SER A 93 7.32 0.18 -10.57
C SER A 93 8.48 0.39 -9.58
N LEU A 94 9.68 0.10 -10.03
CA LEU A 94 10.95 0.53 -9.43
C LEU A 94 11.48 1.72 -10.23
N LEU A 95 11.78 2.84 -9.56
CA LEU A 95 12.23 4.04 -10.26
C LEU A 95 13.76 4.07 -10.43
N GLY A 96 14.21 3.92 -11.68
CA GLY A 96 15.63 3.91 -12.03
C GLY A 96 16.42 2.89 -11.20
N ASP A 97 17.60 3.28 -10.75
CA ASP A 97 18.44 2.49 -9.84
C ASP A 97 18.23 2.84 -8.34
N SER A 98 17.20 3.64 -8.02
CA SER A 98 16.94 4.10 -6.65
C SER A 98 16.21 3.06 -5.81
N ALA A 99 16.30 3.18 -4.48
CA ALA A 99 15.55 2.38 -3.54
C ALA A 99 14.12 2.92 -3.39
N GLN A 100 13.36 2.92 -4.50
CA GLN A 100 12.02 3.48 -4.58
C GLN A 100 11.04 2.53 -5.27
N VAL A 101 9.90 2.30 -4.62
CA VAL A 101 8.75 1.57 -5.17
C VAL A 101 7.61 2.55 -5.37
N VAL A 102 6.95 2.50 -6.52
CA VAL A 102 5.73 3.27 -6.81
C VAL A 102 4.61 2.29 -7.09
N VAL A 103 3.46 2.53 -6.46
CA VAL A 103 2.21 1.84 -6.77
C VAL A 103 1.18 2.87 -7.20
N GLU A 104 0.58 2.62 -8.36
CA GLU A 104 -0.51 3.40 -8.89
C GLU A 104 -1.62 2.46 -9.32
N THR A 105 -2.81 2.63 -8.76
CA THR A 105 -3.99 1.85 -9.09
C THR A 105 -5.09 2.76 -9.60
N ALA A 106 -5.55 2.50 -10.81
CA ALA A 106 -6.74 3.11 -11.39
C ALA A 106 -7.95 2.17 -11.24
N TYR A 107 -9.06 2.72 -10.74
CA TYR A 107 -10.35 2.05 -10.60
C TYR A 107 -11.31 2.70 -11.58
N ARG A 108 -11.77 1.94 -12.57
CA ARG A 108 -12.59 2.45 -13.67
C ARG A 108 -13.91 1.72 -13.73
N ASN A 109 -15.01 2.47 -13.79
CA ASN A 109 -16.31 1.88 -14.04
C ASN A 109 -16.44 1.52 -15.53
N ARG A 110 -16.48 0.21 -15.84
CA ARG A 110 -16.74 -0.34 -17.19
C ARG A 110 -18.17 -0.85 -17.35
N GLY A 111 -18.96 -0.81 -16.29
CA GLY A 111 -20.37 -1.16 -16.31
C GLY A 111 -21.26 -0.07 -16.92
N GLU A 112 -22.55 -0.33 -16.90
CA GLU A 112 -23.58 0.56 -17.46
C GLU A 112 -24.27 1.43 -16.40
N ALA A 113 -24.06 1.12 -15.11
CA ALA A 113 -24.64 1.84 -13.97
C ALA A 113 -23.55 2.52 -13.11
N PRO A 114 -23.88 3.59 -12.37
CA PRO A 114 -22.96 4.17 -11.39
C PRO A 114 -22.49 3.15 -10.34
N LEU A 115 -21.24 3.28 -9.89
CA LEU A 115 -20.62 2.42 -8.87
C LEU A 115 -19.95 3.25 -7.77
N SER A 116 -20.20 2.93 -6.51
CA SER A 116 -19.43 3.50 -5.40
C SER A 116 -18.07 2.81 -5.26
N VAL A 117 -17.01 3.58 -5.06
CA VAL A 117 -15.66 3.11 -4.70
C VAL A 117 -15.07 3.96 -3.59
N SER A 118 -14.27 3.36 -2.72
CA SER A 118 -13.43 4.07 -1.74
C SER A 118 -12.12 3.31 -1.61
N PRO A 119 -11.18 3.53 -2.54
CA PRO A 119 -9.91 2.80 -2.56
C PRO A 119 -9.15 2.90 -1.24
N ARG A 120 -8.62 1.78 -0.78
CA ARG A 120 -7.81 1.68 0.44
C ARG A 120 -6.53 0.92 0.17
N SER A 121 -5.38 1.53 0.46
CA SER A 121 -4.10 0.84 0.45
C SER A 121 -3.77 0.33 1.85
N HIS A 122 -3.27 -0.90 1.97
CA HIS A 122 -2.96 -1.55 3.24
C HIS A 122 -1.56 -2.22 3.20
N PRO A 123 -0.47 -1.44 3.17
CA PRO A 123 0.88 -1.97 3.37
C PRO A 123 1.13 -2.32 4.84
N GLU A 124 1.64 -3.52 5.05
CA GLU A 124 2.02 -4.04 6.36
C GLU A 124 3.55 -4.18 6.45
N PHE A 125 4.20 -3.29 7.21
CA PHE A 125 5.66 -3.27 7.34
C PHE A 125 6.13 -4.09 8.54
N ALA A 126 7.27 -4.78 8.36
CA ALA A 126 7.92 -5.63 9.36
C ALA A 126 8.73 -4.84 10.42
N TYR A 127 8.13 -3.78 10.96
CA TYR A 127 8.71 -2.88 11.97
C TYR A 127 8.05 -3.13 13.33
N GLY A 128 8.86 -3.20 14.38
CA GLY A 128 8.42 -3.64 15.70
C GLY A 128 8.56 -2.61 16.79
N GLU A 129 8.64 -3.11 18.02
CA GLU A 129 8.80 -2.28 19.22
C GLU A 129 9.97 -1.30 19.08
N GLY A 130 9.71 -0.04 19.41
CA GLY A 130 10.71 1.04 19.31
C GLY A 130 10.79 1.68 17.92
N ALA A 131 10.06 1.18 16.92
CA ALA A 131 9.83 1.91 15.68
C ALA A 131 9.02 3.18 15.93
N ARG A 132 9.12 4.17 15.03
CA ARG A 132 8.45 5.47 15.14
C ARG A 132 7.87 5.91 13.81
N TYR A 133 6.59 6.27 13.82
CA TYR A 133 5.97 7.05 12.76
C TYR A 133 6.25 8.53 13.00
N GLN A 134 6.59 9.27 11.95
CA GLN A 134 6.80 10.71 12.00
C GLN A 134 6.12 11.36 10.80
N TRP A 135 5.43 12.47 11.03
CA TRP A 135 4.79 13.22 9.96
C TRP A 135 4.66 14.71 10.29
N ARG A 136 4.42 15.50 9.24
CA ARG A 136 3.91 16.87 9.35
C ARG A 136 2.44 16.86 8.93
N SER A 137 1.55 17.41 9.75
CA SER A 137 0.13 17.53 9.41
C SER A 137 -0.13 18.68 8.42
N LEU A 138 -1.32 18.72 7.83
CA LEU A 138 -1.78 19.84 7.00
C LEU A 138 -1.80 21.18 7.75
N SER A 139 -2.04 21.18 9.06
CA SER A 139 -1.89 22.37 9.92
C SER A 139 -0.43 22.79 10.15
N GLY A 140 0.55 22.01 9.67
CA GLY A 140 1.98 22.26 9.79
C GLY A 140 2.60 21.78 11.10
N ALA A 141 1.82 21.16 12.00
CA ALA A 141 2.33 20.55 13.21
C ALA A 141 3.22 19.35 12.88
N ARG A 142 4.29 19.14 13.66
CA ARG A 142 5.12 17.93 13.57
C ARG A 142 4.67 16.97 14.66
N SER A 143 4.42 15.74 14.28
CA SER A 143 3.92 14.70 15.16
C SER A 143 4.78 13.44 15.04
N GLU A 144 4.79 12.66 16.12
CA GLU A 144 5.45 11.37 16.18
C GLU A 144 4.57 10.38 16.96
N GLN A 145 4.58 9.11 16.55
CA GLN A 145 3.95 8.01 17.28
C GLN A 145 4.92 6.84 17.38
N ALA A 146 5.23 6.42 18.60
CA ALA A 146 6.03 5.22 18.84
C ALA A 146 5.18 3.94 18.66
N VAL A 147 5.79 2.90 18.10
CA VAL A 147 5.22 1.55 18.02
C VAL A 147 5.51 0.84 19.33
N LEU A 148 4.48 0.75 20.17
CA LEU A 148 4.46 0.07 21.47
C LEU A 148 3.19 -0.78 21.56
N ASP A 149 3.32 -2.02 22.08
CA ASP A 149 2.23 -2.98 22.21
C ASP A 149 1.30 -3.03 20.97
N PHE A 150 -0.01 -2.90 21.18
CA PHE A 150 -0.99 -2.68 20.13
C PHE A 150 -1.47 -1.24 20.16
N GLY A 151 -1.66 -0.64 18.98
CA GLY A 151 -2.29 0.67 18.90
C GLY A 151 -2.67 1.05 17.48
N TYR A 152 -3.41 2.15 17.38
CA TYR A 152 -3.79 2.74 16.12
C TYR A 152 -4.00 4.24 16.26
N LEU A 153 -3.94 4.96 15.13
CA LEU A 153 -4.30 6.35 14.98
C LEU A 153 -5.04 6.57 13.67
N GLU A 154 -6.15 7.30 13.73
CA GLU A 154 -6.85 7.83 12.56
C GLU A 154 -6.46 9.30 12.39
N LEU A 155 -5.88 9.61 11.24
CA LEU A 155 -5.43 10.95 10.88
C LEU A 155 -6.28 11.46 9.71
N ALA A 156 -7.03 12.53 9.94
CA ALA A 156 -7.92 13.14 8.94
C ALA A 156 -8.02 14.66 9.17
N GLY A 157 -8.60 15.37 8.20
CA GLY A 157 -8.76 16.83 8.27
C GLY A 157 -7.42 17.54 8.50
N GLU A 158 -7.37 18.49 9.45
CA GLU A 158 -6.15 19.25 9.76
C GLU A 158 -4.99 18.39 10.30
N ASN A 159 -5.29 17.20 10.82
CA ASN A 159 -4.30 16.25 11.34
C ASN A 159 -3.75 15.29 10.27
N LEU A 160 -4.34 15.28 9.06
CA LEU A 160 -3.89 14.47 7.95
C LEU A 160 -2.41 14.80 7.63
N PRO A 161 -1.55 13.82 7.35
CA PRO A 161 -0.19 14.09 6.91
C PRO A 161 -0.16 14.87 5.60
N ASP A 162 0.78 15.80 5.48
CA ASP A 162 1.04 16.63 4.30
C ASP A 162 1.79 15.83 3.22
N GLY A 163 1.19 14.71 2.80
CA GLY A 163 1.68 13.86 1.71
C GLY A 163 2.90 12.98 2.02
N GLU A 164 3.39 12.94 3.26
CA GLU A 164 4.50 12.06 3.66
C GLU A 164 4.31 11.55 5.10
N ILE A 165 4.55 10.24 5.31
CA ILE A 165 4.80 9.62 6.61
C ILE A 165 6.13 8.89 6.55
N THR A 166 6.93 9.07 7.60
CA THR A 166 8.18 8.35 7.77
C THR A 166 8.01 7.27 8.84
N LEU A 167 8.55 6.08 8.60
CA LEU A 167 8.65 4.98 9.57
C LEU A 167 10.13 4.60 9.76
N GLN A 168 10.60 4.64 11.00
CA GLN A 168 11.99 4.40 11.36
C GLN A 168 12.12 3.39 12.49
N GLU A 169 13.10 2.49 12.40
CA GLU A 169 13.51 1.60 13.48
C GLU A 169 15.05 1.48 13.43
N ARG A 170 15.70 1.41 14.60
CA ARG A 170 17.16 1.29 14.65
C ARG A 170 17.62 0.01 13.95
N GLY A 171 18.55 0.14 13.01
CA GLY A 171 19.09 -0.99 12.24
C GLY A 171 18.23 -1.42 11.06
N MET A 172 17.13 -0.72 10.81
CA MET A 172 16.30 -0.84 9.61
C MET A 172 16.50 0.38 8.69
N PRO A 173 16.26 0.22 7.37
CA PRO A 173 16.11 1.37 6.49
C PRO A 173 15.00 2.30 7.00
N THR A 174 15.16 3.60 6.77
CA THR A 174 14.06 4.56 6.97
C THR A 174 13.11 4.44 5.79
N LEU A 175 11.82 4.24 6.05
CA LEU A 175 10.79 4.27 5.02
C LEU A 175 10.14 5.64 5.00
N ARG A 176 10.05 6.25 3.82
CA ARG A 176 9.19 7.41 3.58
C ARG A 176 8.10 7.02 2.61
N LEU A 177 6.88 6.89 3.12
CA LEU A 177 5.70 6.69 2.29
C LEU A 177 5.15 8.06 1.91
N ARG A 178 5.06 8.32 0.60
CA ARG A 178 4.54 9.57 0.04
C ARG A 178 3.31 9.34 -0.79
N PHE A 179 2.42 10.31 -0.80
CA PHE A 179 1.15 10.24 -1.50
C PHE A 179 0.65 11.65 -1.88
N PRO A 180 -0.19 11.77 -2.94
CA PRO A 180 -0.85 13.03 -3.25
C PRO A 180 -1.87 13.38 -2.16
N LYS A 181 -1.56 14.35 -1.30
CA LYS A 181 -2.41 14.73 -0.17
C LYS A 181 -3.85 15.10 -0.56
N GLU A 182 -4.03 15.71 -1.74
CA GLU A 182 -5.35 16.11 -2.24
C GLU A 182 -6.24 14.92 -2.65
N ALA A 183 -5.65 13.72 -2.78
CA ALA A 183 -6.37 12.50 -3.12
C ALA A 183 -6.76 11.67 -1.89
N VAL A 184 -6.10 11.86 -0.75
CA VAL A 184 -6.27 11.03 0.45
C VAL A 184 -7.11 11.78 1.47
N GLU A 185 -8.21 11.20 1.94
CA GLU A 185 -9.05 11.81 2.99
C GLU A 185 -8.59 11.43 4.41
N GLN A 186 -7.99 10.26 4.54
CA GLN A 186 -7.62 9.67 5.83
C GLN A 186 -6.36 8.81 5.68
N VAL A 187 -5.51 8.90 6.69
CA VAL A 187 -4.45 7.93 6.94
C VAL A 187 -4.74 7.17 8.23
N TYR A 188 -4.66 5.85 8.18
CA TYR A 188 -4.74 5.00 9.35
C TYR A 188 -3.38 4.39 9.65
N LEU A 189 -2.85 4.71 10.82
CA LEU A 189 -1.66 4.06 11.37
C LEU A 189 -2.14 2.96 12.30
N ASN A 190 -1.68 1.74 12.11
CA ASN A 190 -2.04 0.61 12.97
C ASN A 190 -0.79 -0.22 13.24
N TRP A 191 -0.62 -0.72 14.45
CA TRP A 191 0.55 -1.52 14.77
C TRP A 191 0.27 -2.59 15.82
N TYR A 192 1.10 -3.64 15.76
CA TYR A 192 1.20 -4.65 16.80
C TYR A 192 2.67 -5.04 16.96
N ALA A 193 3.33 -4.41 17.94
CA ALA A 193 4.76 -4.52 18.18
C ALA A 193 5.25 -5.96 18.44
N PRO A 194 4.53 -6.82 19.21
CA PRO A 194 4.92 -8.23 19.38
C PRO A 194 4.98 -9.03 18.08
N ALA A 195 4.15 -8.69 17.09
CA ALA A 195 4.17 -9.29 15.76
C ALA A 195 5.08 -8.56 14.77
N ARG A 196 5.82 -7.53 15.22
CA ARG A 196 6.63 -6.65 14.37
C ARG A 196 5.85 -6.09 13.18
N ARG A 197 4.63 -5.63 13.43
CA ARG A 197 3.68 -5.15 12.42
C ARG A 197 3.42 -3.66 12.59
N ALA A 198 3.59 -2.91 11.50
CA ALA A 198 3.36 -1.47 11.44
C ALA A 198 2.76 -1.09 10.08
N ASN A 199 1.53 -0.58 10.06
CA ASN A 199 0.76 -0.30 8.85
C ASN A 199 0.67 1.21 8.62
N ILE A 200 0.72 1.60 7.35
CA ILE A 200 0.42 2.97 6.91
C ILE A 200 -0.63 2.89 5.81
N GLU A 201 -1.89 3.02 6.19
CA GLU A 201 -2.99 2.84 5.26
C GLU A 201 -3.51 4.17 4.75
N LEU A 202 -3.82 4.22 3.45
CA LEU A 202 -4.37 5.41 2.81
C LEU A 202 -5.80 5.11 2.39
N PHE A 203 -6.70 6.05 2.65
CA PHE A 203 -8.10 5.98 2.26
C PHE A 203 -8.39 7.14 1.31
N LEU A 204 -8.91 6.82 0.13
CA LEU A 204 -9.54 7.79 -0.75
C LEU A 204 -10.98 8.04 -0.28
N PRO A 205 -11.50 9.27 -0.48
CA PRO A 205 -12.90 9.55 -0.24
C PRO A 205 -13.78 8.65 -1.08
N GLU A 206 -14.94 8.30 -0.51
CA GLU A 206 -15.96 7.60 -1.27
C GLU A 206 -16.36 8.44 -2.50
N LYS A 207 -16.39 7.78 -3.66
CA LYS A 207 -16.76 8.40 -4.91
C LYS A 207 -17.70 7.49 -5.69
N GLU A 208 -18.81 8.07 -6.14
CA GLU A 208 -19.63 7.45 -7.18
C GLU A 208 -18.96 7.69 -8.55
N LEU A 209 -18.61 6.61 -9.23
CA LEU A 209 -18.10 6.61 -10.59
C LEU A 209 -19.24 6.34 -11.56
N LYS A 210 -19.51 7.28 -12.47
CA LYS A 210 -20.37 7.04 -13.63
C LYS A 210 -19.68 6.10 -14.63
N PRO A 211 -20.42 5.46 -15.55
CA PRO A 211 -19.83 4.67 -16.63
C PRO A 211 -18.70 5.40 -17.35
N GLY A 212 -17.52 4.76 -17.40
CA GLY A 212 -16.31 5.30 -18.00
C GLY A 212 -15.44 6.15 -17.08
N GLU A 213 -15.94 6.62 -15.93
CA GLU A 213 -15.17 7.42 -14.98
C GLU A 213 -14.12 6.59 -14.24
N THR A 214 -13.10 7.28 -13.72
CA THR A 214 -11.96 6.67 -13.04
C THR A 214 -11.60 7.47 -11.78
N VAL A 215 -11.08 6.77 -10.78
CA VAL A 215 -10.33 7.34 -9.66
C VAL A 215 -8.99 6.61 -9.54
N THR A 216 -7.96 7.31 -9.07
CA THR A 216 -6.60 6.77 -8.95
C THR A 216 -6.08 6.91 -7.53
N LEU A 217 -5.65 5.80 -6.93
CA LEU A 217 -4.82 5.78 -5.73
C LEU A 217 -3.35 5.67 -6.17
N ARG A 218 -2.49 6.54 -5.64
CA ARG A 218 -1.05 6.49 -5.88
C ARG A 218 -0.29 6.71 -4.60
N TRP A 219 0.75 5.91 -4.38
CA TRP A 219 1.74 6.16 -3.35
C TRP A 219 3.12 5.66 -3.79
N GLU A 220 4.15 6.15 -3.12
CA GLU A 220 5.52 5.68 -3.30
C GLU A 220 6.19 5.47 -1.95
N ILE A 221 7.12 4.52 -1.89
CA ILE A 221 8.00 4.33 -0.74
C ILE A 221 9.42 4.60 -1.20
N VAL A 222 10.09 5.52 -0.51
CA VAL A 222 11.53 5.76 -0.63
C VAL A 222 12.22 5.18 0.59
N MET A 223 13.23 4.33 0.36
CA MET A 223 14.08 3.75 1.40
C MET A 223 15.40 4.51 1.51
N GLN A 224 15.80 4.84 2.74
CA GLN A 224 17.05 5.55 3.06
C GLN A 224 17.88 4.80 4.10
#